data_AF-A0A5J4KVA6-F1
#
_entry.id   AF-A0A5J4KVA6-F1
#
_cell.length_a   1.000
_cell.length_b   1.000
_cell.length_c   1.000
_cell.angle_alpha   90.00
_cell.angle_beta   90.00
_cell.angle_gamma   90.00
#
_symmetry.space_group_name_H-M   'P 1'
#
loop_
_entity.id
_entity.type
_entity.pdbx_description
1 polymer ?
#
loop_
_entity_poly.entity_id
_entity_poly.type
_entity_poly.pdbx_seq_one_letter_code
_entity_poly.pdbx_strand_id
1 'polypeptide(L)'
;MVDNGKWSKGNEKFILKVRDNLILLALEEGYQPIVDDTNLHPKHEQAIRELVRGQATVEVKSFTDVPLETCIERDRQRPNYVGEQVIRKMYQDFLQVVPPTIEDDPTLPKAIICDLDGTLAILNGRNPYDAEECEQDLLSEHIANIVRFYSQTVHVLLLSGRKECHRSQTMRWLAQHNIPYTSLWMRQDDDTRKDSFVKEDIYREHIQGKYAIQFCLDDRNSIVNLWRSLGLICLQVADGDF
;
A
#
# COMPACT_ATOMS: atom_id res chain seq x y z
N MET A 1 -37.41 1.83 7.21
CA MET A 1 -36.68 0.66 6.70
C MET A 1 -37.57 -0.57 6.82
N VAL A 2 -37.76 -1.32 5.73
CA VAL A 2 -38.67 -2.48 5.66
C VAL A 2 -38.23 -3.64 6.58
N ASP A 3 -36.98 -3.62 7.01
CA ASP A 3 -36.30 -4.69 7.76
C ASP A 3 -35.86 -4.30 9.18
N ASN A 4 -36.07 -3.04 9.60
CA ASN A 4 -35.63 -2.51 10.90
C ASN A 4 -34.16 -2.88 11.25
N GLY A 5 -33.29 -2.98 10.23
CA GLY A 5 -31.87 -3.33 10.39
C GLY A 5 -31.54 -4.83 10.47
N LYS A 6 -32.48 -5.75 10.19
CA LYS A 6 -32.22 -7.21 10.16
C LYS A 6 -32.11 -7.74 8.73
N TRP A 7 -30.89 -8.14 8.36
CA TRP A 7 -30.59 -8.76 7.06
C TRP A 7 -31.29 -10.12 6.88
N SER A 8 -31.93 -10.33 5.72
CA SER A 8 -32.41 -11.65 5.26
C SER A 8 -32.40 -11.77 3.74
N LYS A 9 -32.08 -12.96 3.21
CA LYS A 9 -31.97 -13.21 1.75
C LYS A 9 -33.25 -12.91 0.96
N GLY A 10 -34.42 -13.19 1.54
CA GLY A 10 -35.72 -12.92 0.91
C GLY A 10 -36.03 -11.43 0.81
N ASN A 11 -35.69 -10.68 1.87
CA ASN A 11 -35.89 -9.24 1.91
C ASN A 11 -34.93 -8.52 0.96
N GLU A 12 -33.70 -8.97 0.83
CA GLU A 12 -32.70 -8.35 -0.05
C GLU A 12 -33.11 -8.40 -1.53
N LYS A 13 -33.59 -9.55 -2.02
CA LYS A 13 -34.09 -9.65 -3.40
C LYS A 13 -35.29 -8.73 -3.66
N PHE A 14 -36.18 -8.60 -2.67
CA PHE A 14 -37.32 -7.70 -2.77
C PHE A 14 -36.88 -6.23 -2.75
N ILE A 15 -35.96 -5.85 -1.86
CA ILE A 15 -35.41 -4.49 -1.76
C ILE A 15 -34.73 -4.10 -3.08
N LEU A 16 -33.91 -4.98 -3.66
CA LEU A 16 -33.28 -4.73 -4.96
C LEU A 16 -34.32 -4.49 -6.06
N LYS A 17 -35.39 -5.29 -6.11
CA LYS A 17 -36.48 -5.09 -7.07
C LYS A 17 -37.20 -3.74 -6.88
N VAL A 18 -37.43 -3.34 -5.63
CA VAL A 18 -38.03 -2.04 -5.31
C VAL A 18 -37.10 -0.90 -5.74
N ARG A 19 -35.81 -0.99 -5.41
CA ARG A 19 -34.79 -0.03 -5.82
C ARG A 19 -34.75 0.12 -7.34
N ASP A 20 -34.67 -0.99 -8.07
CA ASP A 20 -34.56 -0.99 -9.53
C ASP A 20 -35.79 -0.32 -10.18
N ASN A 21 -36.99 -0.62 -9.70
CA ASN A 21 -38.22 0.04 -10.18
C ASN A 21 -38.25 1.55 -9.85
N LEU A 22 -37.76 1.96 -8.68
CA LEU A 22 -37.68 3.37 -8.30
C LEU A 22 -36.70 4.14 -9.18
N ILE A 23 -35.57 3.53 -9.54
CA ILE A 23 -34.60 4.13 -10.47
C ILE A 23 -35.27 4.40 -11.82
N LEU A 24 -35.94 3.39 -12.39
CA LEU A 24 -36.59 3.54 -13.70
C LEU A 24 -37.70 4.59 -13.67
N LEU A 25 -38.58 4.56 -12.66
CA LEU A 25 -39.67 5.53 -12.52
C LEU A 25 -39.13 6.96 -12.35
N ALA A 26 -38.07 7.14 -11.56
CA ALA A 26 -37.45 8.45 -11.40
C ALA A 26 -36.88 9.00 -12.71
N LEU A 27 -36.27 8.14 -13.53
CA LEU A 27 -35.77 8.53 -14.85
C LEU A 27 -36.90 8.87 -15.83
N GLU A 28 -37.99 8.11 -15.83
CA GLU A 28 -39.18 8.38 -16.66
C GLU A 28 -39.79 9.76 -16.36
N GLU A 29 -39.80 10.16 -15.08
CA GLU A 29 -40.27 11.48 -14.63
C GLU A 29 -39.21 12.59 -14.78
N GLY A 30 -38.04 12.30 -15.34
CA GLY A 30 -36.98 13.28 -15.62
C GLY A 30 -36.08 13.65 -14.44
N TYR A 31 -36.12 12.88 -13.34
CA TYR A 31 -35.20 13.08 -12.21
C TYR A 31 -33.81 12.47 -12.46
N GLN A 32 -32.86 12.86 -11.62
CA GLN A 32 -31.51 12.29 -11.56
C GLN A 32 -31.38 11.46 -10.27
N PRO A 33 -31.67 10.14 -10.32
CA PRO A 33 -31.64 9.29 -9.12
C PRO A 33 -30.22 9.10 -8.59
N ILE A 34 -30.08 9.11 -7.26
CA ILE A 34 -28.85 8.76 -6.54
C ILE A 34 -29.08 7.43 -5.83
N VAL A 35 -28.17 6.48 -6.01
CA VAL A 35 -28.16 5.19 -5.30
C VAL A 35 -27.04 5.25 -4.26
N ASP A 36 -27.41 5.36 -2.99
CA ASP A 36 -26.49 5.53 -1.84
C ASP A 36 -26.14 4.21 -1.13
N ASP A 37 -26.33 3.08 -1.81
CA ASP A 37 -25.81 1.77 -1.39
C ASP A 37 -24.27 1.78 -1.37
N THR A 38 -23.66 0.91 -0.56
CA THR A 38 -22.19 0.80 -0.50
C THR A 38 -21.56 0.40 -1.83
N ASN A 39 -22.27 -0.42 -2.63
CA ASN A 39 -21.86 -0.87 -3.98
C ASN A 39 -20.42 -1.42 -4.09
N LEU A 40 -19.83 -1.88 -2.97
CA LEU A 40 -18.44 -2.37 -2.95
C LEU A 40 -18.28 -3.68 -3.73
N HIS A 41 -19.31 -4.52 -3.77
CA HIS A 41 -19.31 -5.71 -4.62
C HIS A 41 -19.62 -5.31 -6.08
N PRO A 42 -18.73 -5.57 -7.07
CA PRO A 42 -18.86 -5.05 -8.45
C PRO A 42 -20.18 -5.39 -9.14
N LYS A 43 -20.75 -6.56 -8.84
CA LYS A 43 -22.05 -7.02 -9.33
C LYS A 43 -23.18 -5.98 -9.19
N HIS A 44 -23.22 -5.18 -8.12
CA HIS A 44 -24.32 -4.23 -7.92
C HIS A 44 -24.22 -3.04 -8.88
N GLU A 45 -23.03 -2.49 -9.05
CA GLU A 45 -22.77 -1.41 -10.00
C GLU A 45 -23.00 -1.85 -11.45
N GLN A 46 -22.53 -3.06 -11.81
CA GLN A 46 -22.80 -3.67 -13.12
C GLN A 46 -24.30 -3.86 -13.38
N ALA A 47 -25.05 -4.33 -12.38
CA ALA A 47 -26.50 -4.51 -12.51
C ALA A 47 -27.23 -3.19 -12.76
N ILE A 48 -26.81 -2.10 -12.07
CA ILE A 48 -27.39 -0.76 -12.29
C ILE A 48 -27.05 -0.24 -13.69
N ARG A 49 -25.80 -0.41 -14.16
CA ARG A 49 -25.42 -0.03 -15.52
C ARG A 49 -26.26 -0.73 -16.59
N GLU A 50 -26.52 -2.02 -16.42
CA GLU A 50 -27.35 -2.76 -17.36
C GLU A 50 -28.82 -2.32 -17.27
N LEU A 51 -29.34 -2.07 -16.06
CA LEU A 51 -30.72 -1.63 -15.83
C LEU A 51 -31.06 -0.34 -16.59
N VAL A 52 -30.16 0.64 -16.58
CA VAL A 52 -30.38 1.96 -17.19
C VAL A 52 -29.72 2.11 -18.56
N ARG A 53 -29.26 1.01 -19.15
CA ARG A 53 -28.53 1.01 -20.42
C ARG A 53 -29.35 1.68 -21.52
N GLY A 54 -28.76 2.71 -22.14
CA GLY A 54 -29.41 3.49 -23.20
C GLY A 54 -30.44 4.52 -22.70
N GLN A 55 -30.71 4.58 -21.39
CA GLN A 55 -31.63 5.55 -20.78
C GLN A 55 -30.89 6.63 -19.99
N ALA A 56 -29.81 6.28 -19.31
CA ALA A 56 -29.02 7.21 -18.51
C ALA A 56 -27.51 6.90 -18.56
N THR A 57 -26.71 7.91 -18.19
CA THR A 57 -25.28 7.72 -17.92
C THR A 57 -25.11 7.46 -16.42
N VAL A 58 -24.30 6.46 -16.06
CA VAL A 58 -24.00 6.12 -14.67
C VAL A 58 -22.63 6.68 -14.28
N GLU A 59 -22.65 7.65 -13.37
CA GLU A 59 -21.46 8.21 -12.71
C GLU A 59 -21.23 7.53 -11.35
N VAL A 60 -19.97 7.19 -11.06
CA VAL A 60 -19.59 6.58 -9.77
C VAL A 60 -18.75 7.57 -9.00
N LYS A 61 -19.25 7.99 -7.84
CA LYS A 61 -18.48 8.76 -6.86
C LYS A 61 -17.90 7.81 -5.82
N SER A 62 -16.62 7.49 -5.96
CA SER A 62 -15.92 6.62 -5.01
C SER A 62 -15.51 7.37 -3.75
N PHE A 63 -15.61 6.69 -2.61
CA PHE A 63 -15.05 7.10 -1.31
C PHE A 63 -14.10 6.03 -0.76
N THR A 64 -13.63 5.12 -1.60
CA THR A 64 -12.72 4.03 -1.20
C THR A 64 -11.31 4.51 -0.87
N ASP A 65 -11.04 5.79 -1.10
CA ASP A 65 -9.83 6.51 -0.70
C ASP A 65 -9.85 6.95 0.77
N VAL A 66 -11.02 6.91 1.44
CA VAL A 66 -11.13 7.23 2.86
C VAL A 66 -10.49 6.11 3.70
N PRO A 67 -9.56 6.41 4.62
CA PRO A 67 -8.90 5.40 5.44
C PRO A 67 -9.88 4.58 6.28
N LEU A 68 -9.61 3.27 6.41
CA LEU A 68 -10.43 2.33 7.20
C LEU A 68 -10.70 2.84 8.62
N GLU A 69 -9.66 3.33 9.30
CA GLU A 69 -9.79 3.82 10.68
C GLU A 69 -10.64 5.09 10.76
N THR A 70 -10.55 5.98 9.77
CA THR A 70 -11.46 7.14 9.65
C THR A 70 -12.91 6.70 9.47
N CYS A 71 -13.16 5.66 8.68
CA CYS A 71 -14.51 5.08 8.52
C CYS A 71 -15.03 4.51 9.84
N ILE A 72 -14.20 3.80 10.61
CA ILE A 72 -14.57 3.23 11.92
C ILE A 72 -14.86 4.34 12.94
N GLU A 73 -14.02 5.37 12.99
CA GLU A 73 -14.20 6.51 13.90
C GLU A 73 -15.50 7.26 13.61
N ARG A 74 -15.76 7.58 12.33
CA ARG A 74 -16.99 8.25 11.90
C ARG A 74 -18.21 7.39 12.17
N ASP A 75 -18.13 6.07 11.97
CA ASP A 75 -19.26 5.17 12.22
C ASP A 75 -19.69 5.19 13.69
N ARG A 76 -18.74 5.20 14.63
CA ARG A 76 -19.01 5.26 16.07
C ARG A 76 -19.77 6.53 16.50
N GLN A 77 -19.72 7.60 15.71
CA GLN A 77 -20.43 8.86 16.00
C GLN A 77 -21.86 8.88 15.42
N ARG A 78 -22.28 7.87 14.66
CA ARG A 78 -23.59 7.82 14.03
C ARG A 78 -24.66 7.33 15.02
N PRO A 79 -25.89 7.88 14.98
CA PRO A 79 -27.01 7.40 15.79
C PRO A 79 -27.30 5.90 15.60
N ASN A 80 -27.13 5.40 14.37
CA ASN A 80 -27.25 3.98 14.02
C ASN A 80 -25.93 3.54 13.36
N TYR A 81 -24.95 3.18 14.19
CA TYR A 81 -23.65 2.72 13.71
C TYR A 81 -23.74 1.29 13.15
N VAL A 82 -22.91 0.99 12.15
CA VAL A 82 -22.85 -0.32 11.47
C VAL A 82 -22.04 -1.32 12.29
N GLY A 83 -20.97 -0.85 12.93
CA GLY A 83 -20.09 -1.64 13.78
C GLY A 83 -18.76 -1.96 13.12
N GLU A 84 -17.68 -1.81 13.89
CA GLU A 84 -16.31 -2.00 13.43
C GLU A 84 -16.06 -3.35 12.74
N GLN A 85 -16.59 -4.44 13.29
CA GLN A 85 -16.41 -5.78 12.72
C GLN A 85 -16.95 -5.88 11.29
N VAL A 86 -18.11 -5.26 11.02
CA VAL A 86 -18.71 -5.26 9.69
C VAL A 86 -17.90 -4.39 8.73
N ILE A 87 -17.46 -3.21 9.16
CA ILE A 87 -16.64 -2.31 8.34
C ILE A 87 -15.30 -2.96 7.98
N ARG A 88 -14.61 -3.55 8.95
CA ARG A 88 -13.35 -4.29 8.71
C ARG A 88 -13.59 -5.44 7.74
N LYS A 89 -14.68 -6.19 7.90
CA LYS A 89 -15.04 -7.28 6.98
C LYS A 89 -15.29 -6.77 5.55
N MET A 90 -16.04 -5.68 5.38
CA MET A 90 -16.27 -5.09 4.06
C MET A 90 -14.97 -4.60 3.42
N TYR A 91 -14.07 -4.00 4.21
CA TYR A 91 -12.76 -3.61 3.73
C TYR A 91 -11.95 -4.85 3.29
N GLN A 92 -11.88 -5.90 4.11
CA GLN A 92 -11.17 -7.14 3.78
C GLN A 92 -11.73 -7.82 2.51
N ASP A 93 -13.05 -7.90 2.40
CA ASP A 93 -13.72 -8.63 1.32
C ASP A 93 -13.63 -7.89 -0.03
N PHE A 94 -13.53 -6.56 -0.04
CA PHE A 94 -13.68 -5.76 -1.27
C PHE A 94 -12.57 -4.74 -1.57
N LEU A 95 -11.86 -4.27 -0.55
CA LEU A 95 -10.91 -3.15 -0.69
C LEU A 95 -9.49 -3.53 -0.30
N GLN A 96 -9.31 -4.55 0.54
CA GLN A 96 -8.00 -5.03 0.95
C GLN A 96 -7.33 -5.67 -0.25
N VAL A 97 -6.23 -5.06 -0.68
CA VAL A 97 -5.32 -5.68 -1.63
C VAL A 97 -4.74 -6.91 -0.93
N VAL A 98 -5.18 -8.10 -1.33
CA VAL A 98 -4.54 -9.35 -0.92
C VAL A 98 -3.22 -9.39 -1.67
N PRO A 99 -2.08 -9.34 -0.97
CA PRO A 99 -0.80 -9.34 -1.65
C PRO A 99 -0.58 -10.71 -2.32
N PRO A 100 0.12 -10.75 -3.45
CA PRO A 100 0.41 -12.01 -4.12
C PRO A 100 1.23 -12.90 -3.20
N THR A 101 0.91 -14.20 -3.16
CA THR A 101 1.80 -15.17 -2.52
C THR A 101 3.04 -15.31 -3.40
N ILE A 102 4.21 -14.96 -2.86
CA ILE A 102 5.49 -15.26 -3.53
C ILE A 102 5.82 -16.70 -3.20
N GLU A 103 5.88 -17.56 -4.23
CA GLU A 103 6.36 -18.94 -4.07
C GLU A 103 7.87 -18.92 -3.80
N ASP A 104 8.29 -19.62 -2.75
CA ASP A 104 9.70 -19.81 -2.44
C ASP A 104 10.34 -20.72 -3.50
N ASP A 105 11.03 -20.13 -4.47
CA ASP A 105 11.91 -20.87 -5.38
C ASP A 105 13.24 -21.18 -4.67
N PRO A 106 13.50 -22.44 -4.30
CA PRO A 106 14.71 -22.81 -3.56
C PRO A 106 15.99 -22.69 -4.41
N THR A 107 15.88 -22.49 -5.73
CA THR A 107 17.03 -22.33 -6.63
C THR A 107 17.57 -20.91 -6.66
N LEU A 108 16.78 -19.92 -6.23
CA LEU A 108 17.19 -18.53 -6.23
C LEU A 108 18.11 -18.23 -5.02
N PRO A 109 19.14 -17.39 -5.21
CA PRO A 109 19.96 -16.94 -4.10
C PRO A 109 19.11 -16.15 -3.11
N LYS A 110 19.27 -16.45 -1.82
CA LYS A 110 18.56 -15.74 -0.76
C LYS A 110 19.09 -14.31 -0.62
N ALA A 111 18.20 -13.37 -0.32
CA ALA A 111 18.59 -11.99 -0.04
C ALA A 111 17.68 -11.30 0.97
N ILE A 112 18.19 -10.23 1.59
CA ILE A 112 17.39 -9.24 2.31
C ILE A 112 17.46 -7.90 1.59
N ILE A 113 16.38 -7.13 1.66
CA ILE A 113 16.34 -5.73 1.21
C ILE A 113 16.47 -4.83 2.44
N CYS A 114 17.28 -3.77 2.36
CA CYS A 114 17.38 -2.78 3.42
C CYS A 114 17.40 -1.38 2.84
N ASP A 115 16.54 -0.52 3.38
CA ASP A 115 16.56 0.91 3.12
C ASP A 115 17.72 1.62 3.85
N LEU A 116 18.04 2.85 3.41
CA LEU A 116 19.01 3.72 4.07
C LEU A 116 18.37 4.76 4.98
N ASP A 117 17.67 5.76 4.43
CA ASP A 117 17.29 6.97 5.17
C ASP A 117 16.14 6.71 6.13
N GLY A 118 16.40 6.82 7.43
CA GLY A 118 15.46 6.50 8.51
C GLY A 118 15.46 5.02 8.91
N THR A 119 16.12 4.16 8.12
CA THR A 119 16.29 2.73 8.39
C THR A 119 17.70 2.41 8.91
N LEU A 120 18.71 2.47 8.05
CA LEU A 120 20.11 2.19 8.40
C LEU A 120 20.85 3.48 8.81
N ALA A 121 20.55 4.59 8.16
CA ALA A 121 21.10 5.92 8.38
C ALA A 121 20.08 6.82 9.09
N ILE A 122 20.46 7.38 10.23
CA ILE A 122 19.66 8.31 11.01
C ILE A 122 20.11 9.73 10.62
N LEU A 123 19.19 10.51 10.05
CA LEU A 123 19.49 11.78 9.36
C LEU A 123 20.11 12.88 10.23
N ASN A 124 20.03 12.80 11.56
CA ASN A 124 20.68 13.74 12.50
C ASN A 124 20.48 15.24 12.16
N GLY A 125 19.27 15.62 11.70
CA GLY A 125 18.93 16.99 11.32
C GLY A 125 19.14 17.33 9.83
N ARG A 126 19.68 16.40 9.03
CA ARG A 126 19.77 16.53 7.57
C ARG A 126 18.37 16.57 6.93
N ASN A 127 18.25 17.37 5.88
CA ASN A 127 17.06 17.39 5.04
C ASN A 127 16.87 16.03 4.33
N PRO A 128 15.73 15.33 4.51
CA PRO A 128 15.49 14.03 3.86
C PRO A 128 15.53 14.05 2.33
N TYR A 129 15.30 15.21 1.71
CA TYR A 129 15.30 15.37 0.25
C TYR A 129 16.66 15.77 -0.32
N ASP A 130 17.65 16.01 0.53
CA ASP A 130 18.99 16.40 0.15
C ASP A 130 20.03 15.52 0.86
N ALA A 131 20.75 14.72 0.07
CA ALA A 131 21.73 13.78 0.58
C ALA A 131 23.18 14.26 0.40
N GLU A 132 23.39 15.55 0.14
CA GLU A 132 24.73 16.13 -0.01
C GLU A 132 25.62 15.86 1.22
N GLU A 133 25.06 15.99 2.42
CA GLU A 133 25.77 15.81 3.69
C GLU A 133 25.51 14.44 4.35
N CYS A 134 25.06 13.43 3.60
CA CYS A 134 24.67 12.14 4.19
C CYS A 134 25.82 11.36 4.87
N GLU A 135 27.07 11.77 4.67
CA GLU A 135 28.24 11.22 5.37
C GLU A 135 28.23 11.54 6.87
N GLN A 136 27.46 12.55 7.28
CA GLN A 136 27.32 12.97 8.67
C GLN A 136 26.15 12.26 9.38
N ASP A 137 25.36 11.46 8.65
CA ASP A 137 24.26 10.69 9.23
C ASP A 137 24.79 9.72 10.28
N LEU A 138 24.03 9.51 11.35
CA LEU A 138 24.36 8.53 12.39
C LEU A 138 23.99 7.12 11.93
N LEU A 139 24.72 6.11 12.40
CA LEU A 139 24.39 4.72 12.13
C LEU A 139 23.33 4.21 13.11
N SER A 140 22.29 3.56 12.59
CA SER A 140 21.41 2.72 13.41
C SER A 140 22.11 1.39 13.73
N GLU A 141 22.79 1.30 14.88
CA GLU A 141 23.57 0.11 15.25
C GLU A 141 22.74 -1.17 15.31
N HIS A 142 21.47 -1.09 15.73
CA HIS A 142 20.58 -2.25 15.76
C HIS A 142 20.31 -2.80 14.36
N ILE A 143 20.04 -1.94 13.39
CA ILE A 143 19.78 -2.34 12.01
C ILE A 143 21.08 -2.77 11.32
N ALA A 144 22.19 -2.08 11.59
CA ALA A 144 23.51 -2.47 11.10
C ALA A 144 23.89 -3.88 11.56
N ASN A 145 23.59 -4.25 12.81
CA ASN A 145 23.84 -5.60 13.32
C ASN A 145 23.00 -6.67 12.61
N ILE A 146 21.75 -6.38 12.26
CA ILE A 146 20.91 -7.29 11.46
C ILE A 146 21.55 -7.46 10.07
N VAL A 147 21.91 -6.36 9.41
CA VAL A 147 22.54 -6.39 8.08
C VAL A 147 23.85 -7.19 8.10
N ARG A 148 24.75 -6.91 9.05
CA ARG A 148 26.04 -7.61 9.21
C ARG A 148 25.87 -9.10 9.53
N PHE A 149 24.83 -9.47 10.29
CA PHE A 149 24.55 -10.87 10.59
C PHE A 149 24.08 -11.61 9.33
N TYR A 150 23.09 -11.06 8.61
CA TYR A 150 22.55 -11.70 7.42
C TYR A 150 23.53 -11.75 6.25
N SER A 151 24.41 -10.75 6.10
CA SER A 151 25.42 -10.73 5.03
C SER A 151 26.38 -11.92 5.06
N GLN A 152 26.45 -12.67 6.16
CA GLN A 152 27.27 -13.87 6.27
C GLN A 152 26.72 -15.03 5.43
N THR A 153 25.43 -15.03 5.10
CA THR A 153 24.75 -16.19 4.49
C THR A 153 23.84 -15.84 3.32
N VAL A 154 23.43 -14.57 3.20
CA VAL A 154 22.54 -14.11 2.14
C VAL A 154 23.05 -12.81 1.52
N HIS A 155 22.54 -12.48 0.33
CA HIS A 155 22.83 -11.18 -0.28
C HIS A 155 22.14 -10.05 0.49
N VAL A 156 22.86 -8.95 0.69
CA VAL A 156 22.27 -7.70 1.20
C VAL A 156 22.06 -6.74 0.03
N LEU A 157 20.82 -6.35 -0.20
CA LEU A 157 20.39 -5.46 -1.27
C LEU A 157 19.98 -4.11 -0.67
N LEU A 158 20.79 -3.08 -0.90
CA LEU A 158 20.50 -1.73 -0.41
C LEU A 158 19.71 -0.95 -1.46
N LEU A 159 18.57 -0.41 -1.05
CA LEU A 159 17.70 0.43 -1.89
C LEU A 159 17.56 1.78 -1.21
N SER A 160 17.77 2.88 -1.93
CA SER A 160 17.69 4.22 -1.34
C SER A 160 16.92 5.19 -2.23
N GLY A 161 16.12 6.05 -1.59
CA GLY A 161 15.48 7.18 -2.24
C GLY A 161 16.42 8.35 -2.54
N ARG A 162 17.66 8.31 -2.05
CA ARG A 162 18.72 9.29 -2.36
C ARG A 162 19.00 9.29 -3.86
N LYS A 163 19.30 10.46 -4.42
CA LYS A 163 19.67 10.62 -5.84
C LYS A 163 21.05 10.04 -6.15
N GLU A 164 21.20 9.57 -7.38
CA GLU A 164 22.40 8.95 -7.94
C GLU A 164 23.64 9.86 -7.85
N CYS A 165 23.46 11.18 -7.99
CA CYS A 165 24.51 12.18 -7.80
C CYS A 165 25.18 12.12 -6.42
N HIS A 166 24.49 11.59 -5.40
CA HIS A 166 25.00 11.40 -4.04
C HIS A 166 25.53 9.97 -3.77
N ARG A 167 25.67 9.12 -4.81
CA ARG A 167 26.19 7.76 -4.67
C ARG A 167 27.57 7.72 -4.02
N SER A 168 28.46 8.62 -4.44
CA SER A 168 29.83 8.66 -3.91
C SER A 168 29.84 8.92 -2.39
N GLN A 169 29.03 9.87 -1.92
CA GLN A 169 28.85 10.19 -0.51
C GLN A 169 28.25 9.01 0.25
N THR A 170 27.19 8.40 -0.31
CA THR A 170 26.52 7.25 0.30
C THR A 170 27.47 6.06 0.43
N MET A 171 28.29 5.77 -0.57
CA MET A 171 29.28 4.69 -0.52
C MET A 171 30.38 4.96 0.51
N ARG A 172 30.84 6.22 0.65
CA ARG A 172 31.82 6.58 1.69
C ARG A 172 31.24 6.40 3.09
N TRP A 173 29.98 6.79 3.30
CA TRP A 173 29.28 6.54 4.56
C TRP A 173 29.16 5.03 4.88
N LEU A 174 28.73 4.22 3.90
CA LEU A 174 28.65 2.75 4.07
C LEU A 174 30.02 2.13 4.40
N ALA A 175 31.08 2.60 3.74
CA ALA A 175 32.45 2.14 4.00
C ALA A 175 32.96 2.56 5.38
N GLN A 176 32.73 3.81 5.79
CA GLN A 176 33.07 4.33 7.13
C GLN A 176 32.47 3.46 8.24
N HIS A 177 31.23 3.00 8.03
CA HIS A 177 30.51 2.17 8.99
C HIS A 177 30.68 0.66 8.78
N ASN A 178 31.53 0.24 7.84
CA ASN A 178 31.77 -1.17 7.50
C ASN A 178 30.47 -1.95 7.26
N ILE A 179 29.56 -1.37 6.46
CA ILE A 179 28.30 -2.01 6.12
C ILE A 179 28.52 -2.95 4.91
N PRO A 180 28.33 -4.27 5.08
CA PRO A 180 28.43 -5.20 3.96
C PRO A 180 27.18 -5.13 3.08
N TYR A 181 27.37 -5.07 1.77
CA TYR A 181 26.28 -5.14 0.80
C TYR A 181 26.72 -5.78 -0.52
N THR A 182 25.79 -6.42 -1.21
CA THR A 182 25.99 -6.96 -2.56
C THR A 182 25.75 -5.89 -3.61
N SER A 183 24.67 -5.14 -3.46
CA SER A 183 24.19 -4.17 -4.45
C SER A 183 23.64 -2.93 -3.74
N LEU A 184 23.81 -1.78 -4.39
CA LEU A 184 23.24 -0.50 -3.97
C LEU A 184 22.50 0.13 -5.17
N TRP A 185 21.18 0.19 -5.09
CA TRP A 185 20.33 0.90 -6.04
C TRP A 185 19.84 2.21 -5.44
N MET A 186 19.90 3.26 -6.23
CA MET A 186 19.56 4.62 -5.85
C MET A 186 18.66 5.23 -6.92
N ARG A 187 17.97 6.32 -6.56
CA ARG A 187 17.08 7.05 -7.45
C ARG A 187 17.88 7.77 -8.55
N GLN A 188 17.45 7.66 -9.80
CA GLN A 188 18.06 8.43 -10.90
C GLN A 188 17.86 9.94 -10.71
N ASP A 189 18.82 10.76 -11.14
CA ASP A 189 18.87 12.19 -10.80
C ASP A 189 17.66 13.00 -11.31
N ASP A 190 17.11 12.58 -12.45
CA ASP A 190 15.96 13.15 -13.13
C ASP A 190 14.61 12.57 -12.67
N ASP A 191 14.61 11.52 -11.83
CA ASP A 191 13.40 10.87 -11.35
C ASP A 191 12.79 11.59 -10.13
N THR A 192 11.72 12.32 -10.39
CA THR A 192 10.95 13.10 -9.41
C THR A 192 9.72 12.36 -8.86
N ARG A 193 9.49 11.10 -9.25
CA ARG A 193 8.33 10.32 -8.82
C ARG A 193 8.40 9.98 -7.32
N LYS A 194 7.27 9.57 -6.74
CA LYS A 194 7.24 9.09 -5.35
C LYS A 194 8.18 7.89 -5.18
N ASP A 195 8.79 7.80 -4.00
CA ASP A 195 9.76 6.76 -3.66
C ASP A 195 9.23 5.33 -3.83
N SER A 196 7.92 5.14 -3.61
CA SER A 196 7.27 3.85 -3.87
C SER A 196 7.40 3.40 -5.32
N PHE A 197 7.22 4.31 -6.29
CA PHE A 197 7.35 3.93 -7.71
C PHE A 197 8.79 3.59 -8.08
N VAL A 198 9.75 4.35 -7.56
CA VAL A 198 11.18 4.12 -7.82
C VAL A 198 11.62 2.77 -7.24
N LYS A 199 11.30 2.50 -5.98
CA LYS A 199 11.64 1.22 -5.33
C LYS A 199 10.90 0.04 -5.96
N GLU A 200 9.66 0.23 -6.41
CA GLU A 200 8.92 -0.79 -7.15
C GLU A 200 9.59 -1.14 -8.49
N ASP A 201 9.97 -0.14 -9.28
CA ASP A 201 10.67 -0.36 -10.56
C ASP A 201 11.99 -1.11 -10.33
N ILE A 202 12.81 -0.67 -9.36
CA ILE A 202 14.06 -1.36 -8.98
C ILE A 202 13.79 -2.82 -8.61
N TYR A 203 12.76 -3.07 -7.79
CA TYR A 203 12.41 -4.43 -7.39
C TYR A 203 12.03 -5.29 -8.59
N ARG A 204 11.12 -4.80 -9.44
CA ARG A 204 10.62 -5.56 -10.59
C ARG A 204 11.73 -5.84 -11.62
N GLU A 205 12.59 -4.87 -11.88
CA GLU A 205 13.63 -4.99 -12.92
C GLU A 205 14.85 -5.77 -12.45
N HIS A 206 15.28 -5.58 -11.20
CA HIS A 206 16.57 -6.07 -10.73
C HIS A 206 16.48 -7.20 -9.70
N ILE A 207 15.33 -7.41 -9.06
CA ILE A 207 15.23 -8.29 -7.90
C ILE A 207 14.23 -9.43 -8.11
N GLN A 208 13.03 -9.12 -8.60
CA GLN A 208 11.95 -10.07 -8.79
C GLN A 208 12.39 -11.21 -9.73
N GLY A 209 12.19 -12.45 -9.29
CA GLY A 209 12.60 -13.65 -10.03
C GLY A 209 14.11 -13.90 -10.09
N LYS A 210 14.93 -13.09 -9.40
CA LYS A 210 16.39 -13.25 -9.32
C LYS A 210 16.89 -13.56 -7.91
N TYR A 211 16.10 -13.22 -6.88
CA TYR A 211 16.41 -13.49 -5.49
C TYR A 211 15.19 -14.02 -4.74
N ALA A 212 15.44 -14.96 -3.82
CA ALA A 212 14.46 -15.35 -2.81
C ALA A 212 14.54 -14.38 -1.63
N ILE A 213 13.70 -13.33 -1.64
CA ILE A 213 13.72 -12.29 -0.61
C ILE A 213 13.18 -12.82 0.70
N GLN A 214 14.00 -12.81 1.75
CA GLN A 214 13.64 -13.31 3.07
C GLN A 214 12.76 -12.30 3.84
N PHE A 215 13.14 -11.02 3.78
CA PHE A 215 12.36 -9.88 4.28
C PHE A 215 12.99 -8.56 3.81
N CYS A 216 12.24 -7.48 3.96
CA CYS A 216 12.66 -6.10 3.77
C CYS A 216 12.76 -5.37 5.13
N LEU A 217 13.74 -4.49 5.27
CA LEU A 217 13.87 -3.51 6.36
C LEU A 217 13.62 -2.13 5.76
N ASP A 218 12.59 -1.44 6.25
CA ASP A 218 12.20 -0.10 5.81
C ASP A 218 11.49 0.62 6.96
N ASP A 219 11.45 1.94 6.95
CA ASP A 219 10.85 2.75 8.02
C ASP A 219 9.54 3.40 7.57
N ARG A 220 9.49 3.91 6.34
CA ARG A 220 8.42 4.76 5.83
C ARG A 220 7.15 3.99 5.48
N ASN A 221 6.01 4.44 5.99
CA ASN A 221 4.71 3.77 5.81
C ASN A 221 4.38 3.47 4.34
N SER A 222 4.62 4.44 3.43
CA SER A 222 4.33 4.25 2.00
C SER A 222 5.14 3.13 1.37
N ILE A 223 6.39 2.92 1.82
CA ILE A 223 7.27 1.90 1.27
C ILE A 223 7.04 0.54 1.94
N VAL A 224 6.82 0.54 3.24
CA VAL A 224 6.37 -0.66 3.97
C VAL A 224 5.09 -1.21 3.35
N ASN A 225 4.12 -0.34 3.03
CA ASN A 225 2.89 -0.74 2.35
C ASN A 225 3.15 -1.27 0.93
N LEU A 226 4.09 -0.66 0.18
CA LEU A 226 4.53 -1.18 -1.11
C LEU A 226 5.06 -2.61 -0.97
N TRP A 227 6.04 -2.85 -0.11
CA TRP A 227 6.64 -4.18 0.06
C TRP A 227 5.61 -5.23 0.42
N ARG A 228 4.73 -4.91 1.37
CA ARG A 228 3.62 -5.79 1.75
C ARG A 228 2.68 -6.03 0.58
N SER A 229 2.33 -5.01 -0.21
CA SER A 229 1.46 -5.16 -1.39
C SER A 229 2.06 -6.04 -2.49
N LEU A 230 3.39 -6.15 -2.54
CA LEU A 230 4.11 -7.02 -3.47
C LEU A 230 4.24 -8.47 -2.96
N GLY A 231 3.71 -8.80 -1.79
CA GLY A 231 3.83 -10.14 -1.20
C GLY A 231 5.06 -10.34 -0.32
N LEU A 232 5.87 -9.30 -0.11
CA LEU A 232 7.09 -9.39 0.68
C LEU A 232 6.80 -9.16 2.16
N ILE A 233 7.55 -9.87 3.00
CA ILE A 233 7.62 -9.59 4.43
C ILE A 233 8.42 -8.30 4.61
N CYS A 234 7.84 -7.31 5.30
CA CYS A 234 8.52 -6.07 5.65
C CYS A 234 8.48 -5.82 7.15
N LEU A 235 9.67 -5.74 7.75
CA LEU A 235 9.90 -5.37 9.13
C LEU A 235 10.06 -3.85 9.20
N GLN A 236 9.07 -3.17 9.77
CA GLN A 236 9.10 -1.72 9.91
C GLN A 236 9.92 -1.34 11.14
N VAL A 237 10.99 -0.55 10.96
CA VAL A 237 12.02 -0.37 11.99
C VAL A 237 11.86 0.89 12.85
N ALA A 238 11.03 1.84 12.42
CA ALA A 238 10.71 3.08 13.12
C ALA A 238 9.29 3.56 12.78
N ASP A 239 8.78 4.56 13.50
CA ASP A 239 7.54 5.24 13.13
C ASP A 239 7.69 5.88 11.75
N GLY A 240 6.77 5.58 10.83
CA GLY A 240 6.93 5.87 9.40
C GLY A 240 5.98 6.90 8.81
N ASP A 241 5.34 7.75 9.62
CA ASP A 241 4.30 8.68 9.16
C ASP A 241 4.87 9.98 8.57
N PHE A 242 5.50 9.87 7.40
CA PHE A 242 6.06 10.98 6.60
C PHE A 242 6.22 10.63 5.11
#